data_AF-R7YZA8-F1
#
_entry.id   AF-R7YZA8-F1
#
_cell.length_a   1.000
_cell.length_b   1.000
_cell.length_c   1.000
_cell.angle_alpha   90.00
_cell.angle_beta   90.00
_cell.angle_gamma   90.00
#
_symmetry.space_group_name_H-M   'P 1'
#
loop_
_entity.id
_entity.type
_entity.pdbx_description
1 polymer ?
#
loop_
_entity_poly.entity_id
_entity_poly.type
_entity_poly.pdbx_seq_one_letter_code
_entity_poly.pdbx_strand_id
1 'polypeptide(L)'
;MSTSTRQPAANPPEKPRLTEEEKKSNHIASEQKRREAIRLGFDRLASLVPGMEGQGRSEANVLERTILYMEELIRERDALVERAREKGLDTAKWELPDSVTRVPFAPEGAGELPD
;
A
#
# COMPACT_ATOMS: atom_id res chain seq x y z
N MET A 1 41.84 44.39 0.10
CA MET A 1 41.33 44.22 -1.28
C MET A 1 40.71 42.84 -1.39
N SER A 2 39.52 42.79 -1.99
CA SER A 2 38.88 41.63 -2.67
C SER A 2 37.38 41.57 -2.36
N THR A 3 36.63 42.51 -2.94
CA THR A 3 35.17 42.41 -3.10
C THR A 3 34.89 41.58 -4.36
N SER A 4 34.36 40.37 -4.19
CA SER A 4 33.92 39.52 -5.30
C SER A 4 32.55 39.99 -5.79
N THR A 5 32.52 40.57 -7.00
CA THR A 5 31.32 41.04 -7.69
C THR A 5 30.42 39.86 -8.06
N ARG A 6 29.19 39.81 -7.52
CA ARG A 6 28.13 38.89 -7.97
C ARG A 6 27.54 39.41 -9.30
N GLN A 7 27.70 38.65 -10.37
CA GLN A 7 26.95 38.84 -11.61
C GLN A 7 25.46 38.53 -11.40
N PRO A 8 24.52 39.30 -11.97
CA PRO A 8 23.11 38.92 -11.99
C PRO A 8 22.90 37.80 -13.00
N ALA A 9 22.48 36.63 -12.53
CA ALA A 9 22.05 35.53 -13.38
C ALA A 9 20.79 35.96 -14.14
N ALA A 10 20.82 35.82 -15.47
CA ALA A 10 19.69 36.06 -16.35
C ALA A 10 18.47 35.23 -15.92
N ASN A 11 17.30 35.87 -15.93
CA ASN A 11 16.02 35.22 -15.65
C ASN A 11 15.86 33.98 -16.55
N PRO A 12 15.55 32.79 -15.98
CA PRO A 12 15.21 31.64 -16.80
C PRO A 12 13.95 31.97 -17.62
N PRO A 13 13.84 31.51 -18.87
CA PRO A 13 12.69 31.79 -19.72
C PRO A 13 11.41 31.37 -19.00
N GLU A 14 10.50 32.32 -18.82
CA GLU A 14 9.18 32.08 -18.26
C GLU A 14 8.52 30.98 -19.07
N LYS A 15 8.25 29.84 -18.41
CA LYS A 15 7.49 28.74 -19.03
C LYS A 15 6.16 29.33 -19.51
N PRO A 16 5.84 29.26 -20.82
CA PRO A 16 4.59 29.81 -21.32
C PRO A 16 3.42 29.18 -20.56
N ARG A 17 2.47 30.01 -20.15
CA ARG A 17 1.25 29.54 -19.45
C ARG A 17 0.50 28.65 -20.44
N LEU A 18 0.28 27.39 -20.05
CA LEU A 18 -0.44 26.40 -20.85
C LEU A 18 -1.76 26.98 -21.36
N THR A 19 -2.00 26.87 -22.65
CA THR A 19 -3.28 27.21 -23.29
C THR A 19 -4.40 26.34 -22.70
N GLU A 20 -5.66 26.77 -22.83
CA GLU A 20 -6.80 25.98 -22.34
C GLU A 20 -6.89 24.60 -23.00
N GLU A 21 -6.49 24.50 -24.27
CA GLU A 21 -6.39 23.24 -25.00
C GLU A 21 -5.28 22.33 -24.46
N GLU A 22 -4.11 22.88 -24.15
CA GLU A 22 -3.00 22.14 -23.53
C GLU A 22 -3.30 21.70 -22.10
N LYS A 23 -4.02 22.52 -21.32
CA LYS A 23 -4.49 22.12 -19.98
C LYS A 23 -5.45 20.93 -20.07
N LYS A 24 -6.39 20.97 -21.02
CA LYS A 24 -7.37 19.89 -21.21
C LYS A 24 -6.69 18.59 -21.63
N SER A 25 -5.72 18.66 -22.56
CA SER A 25 -4.97 17.47 -22.98
C SER A 25 -4.10 16.92 -21.84
N ASN A 26 -3.43 17.79 -21.07
CA ASN A 26 -2.61 17.38 -19.93
C ASN A 26 -3.45 16.75 -18.81
N HIS A 27 -4.65 17.29 -18.54
CA HIS A 27 -5.58 16.72 -17.58
C HIS A 27 -6.00 15.30 -17.97
N ILE A 28 -6.39 15.08 -19.24
CA ILE A 28 -6.77 13.76 -19.74
C ILE A 28 -5.59 12.78 -19.63
N ALA A 29 -4.39 13.19 -20.04
CA ALA A 29 -3.20 12.34 -19.98
C ALA A 29 -2.83 11.98 -18.54
N SER A 30 -2.88 12.96 -17.62
CA SER A 30 -2.58 12.75 -16.20
C SER A 30 -3.56 11.76 -15.56
N GLU A 31 -4.85 11.88 -15.89
CA GLU A 31 -5.87 10.97 -15.36
C GLU A 31 -5.77 9.56 -15.96
N GLN A 32 -5.45 9.43 -17.26
CA GLN A 32 -5.17 8.12 -17.87
C GLN A 32 -4.00 7.43 -17.16
N LYS A 33 -2.88 8.13 -16.98
CA LYS A 33 -1.72 7.63 -16.26
C LYS A 33 -2.05 7.23 -14.82
N ARG A 34 -2.85 8.05 -14.12
CA ARG A 34 -3.33 7.74 -12.77
C ARG A 34 -4.14 6.44 -12.75
N ARG A 35 -5.08 6.27 -13.69
CA ARG A 35 -5.92 5.06 -13.78
C ARG A 35 -5.11 3.82 -14.14
N GLU A 36 -4.13 3.94 -15.02
CA GLU A 36 -3.21 2.84 -15.36
C GLU A 36 -2.39 2.40 -14.15
N ALA A 37 -1.86 3.35 -13.37
CA ALA A 37 -1.12 3.05 -12.15
C ALA A 37 -1.99 2.32 -11.11
N ILE A 38 -3.25 2.73 -10.95
CA ILE A 38 -4.20 2.06 -10.05
C ILE A 38 -4.46 0.62 -10.50
N ARG A 39 -4.72 0.40 -11.80
CA ARG A 39 -4.95 -0.95 -12.35
C ARG A 39 -3.76 -1.86 -12.15
N LEU A 40 -2.55 -1.37 -12.40
CA LEU A 40 -1.34 -2.14 -12.16
C LEU A 40 -1.19 -2.52 -10.68
N GLY A 41 -1.60 -1.64 -9.77
CA GLY A 41 -1.67 -1.94 -8.34
C GLY A 41 -2.62 -3.09 -8.02
N PHE A 42 -3.83 -3.09 -8.61
CA PHE A 42 -4.80 -4.18 -8.43
C PHE A 42 -4.33 -5.50 -9.06
N ASP A 43 -3.72 -5.46 -10.25
CA ASP A 43 -3.15 -6.65 -10.89
C ASP A 43 -2.05 -7.27 -10.01
N ARG A 44 -1.22 -6.43 -9.37
CA ARG A 44 -0.22 -6.89 -8.40
C ARG A 44 -0.84 -7.50 -7.15
N LEU A 45 -1.88 -6.88 -6.58
CA LEU A 45 -2.58 -7.45 -5.42
C LEU A 45 -3.19 -8.82 -5.77
N ALA A 46 -3.85 -8.91 -6.93
CA ALA A 46 -4.42 -10.15 -7.45
C ALA A 46 -3.38 -11.28 -7.62
N SER A 47 -2.13 -10.96 -7.97
CA SER A 47 -1.05 -11.96 -8.04
C SER A 47 -0.50 -12.41 -6.67
N LEU A 48 -0.66 -11.60 -5.62
CA LEU A 48 -0.14 -11.90 -4.28
C LEU A 48 -1.16 -12.67 -3.44
N VAL A 49 -2.45 -12.45 -3.67
CA VAL A 49 -3.53 -13.07 -2.90
C VAL A 49 -3.90 -14.41 -3.53
N PRO A 50 -3.81 -15.53 -2.76
CA PRO A 50 -4.15 -16.85 -3.27
C PRO A 50 -5.55 -16.91 -3.87
N GLY A 51 -5.63 -17.45 -5.09
CA GLY A 51 -6.89 -17.65 -5.81
C GLY A 51 -7.44 -16.41 -6.53
N MET A 52 -6.77 -15.25 -6.48
CA MET A 52 -7.20 -14.01 -7.15
C MET A 52 -6.48 -13.72 -8.47
N GLU A 53 -5.62 -14.60 -8.95
CA GLU A 53 -4.83 -14.38 -10.16
C GLU A 53 -5.74 -14.11 -11.39
N GLY A 54 -5.43 -13.04 -12.14
CA GLY A 54 -6.25 -12.60 -13.27
C GLY A 54 -7.55 -11.87 -12.89
N GLN A 55 -7.88 -11.72 -11.60
CA GLN A 55 -9.09 -11.02 -11.13
C GLN A 55 -8.86 -9.55 -10.76
N GLY A 56 -7.78 -8.92 -11.22
CA GLY A 56 -7.45 -7.51 -10.93
C GLY A 56 -8.51 -6.48 -11.37
N ARG A 57 -9.55 -6.91 -12.10
CA ARG A 57 -10.70 -6.08 -12.51
C ARG A 57 -11.85 -6.09 -11.52
N SER A 58 -11.87 -6.99 -10.54
CA SER A 58 -12.89 -7.05 -9.50
C SER A 58 -12.41 -6.31 -8.24
N GLU A 59 -12.32 -4.98 -8.32
CA GLU A 59 -11.68 -4.13 -7.28
C GLU A 59 -12.15 -4.45 -5.84
N ALA A 60 -13.47 -4.52 -5.62
CA ALA A 60 -14.03 -4.82 -4.30
C ALA A 60 -13.64 -6.21 -3.79
N ASN A 61 -13.75 -7.23 -4.65
CA ASN A 61 -13.40 -8.62 -4.29
C ASN A 61 -11.90 -8.75 -4.01
N VAL A 62 -11.04 -8.10 -4.80
CA VAL A 62 -9.58 -8.13 -4.58
C VAL A 62 -9.26 -7.53 -3.21
N LEU A 63 -9.84 -6.38 -2.85
CA LEU A 63 -9.60 -5.75 -1.55
C LEU A 63 -10.10 -6.62 -0.38
N GLU A 64 -11.32 -7.13 -0.48
CA GLU A 64 -11.91 -8.01 0.54
C GLU A 64 -11.05 -9.25 0.77
N ARG A 65 -10.68 -9.95 -0.31
CA ARG A 65 -9.83 -11.15 -0.21
C ARG A 65 -8.43 -10.83 0.28
N THR A 66 -7.90 -9.64 -0.04
CA THR A 66 -6.61 -9.18 0.50
C THR A 66 -6.68 -9.01 2.01
N ILE A 67 -7.76 -8.42 2.55
CA ILE A 67 -7.94 -8.25 4.00
C ILE A 67 -7.97 -9.61 4.70
N LEU A 68 -8.82 -10.53 4.21
CA LEU A 68 -8.94 -11.88 4.77
C LEU A 68 -7.60 -12.63 4.78
N TYR A 69 -6.82 -12.50 3.70
CA TYR A 69 -5.51 -13.13 3.61
C TYR A 69 -4.49 -12.51 4.57
N MET A 70 -4.50 -11.17 4.76
CA MET A 70 -3.65 -10.53 5.76
C MET A 70 -3.97 -11.00 7.19
N GLU A 71 -5.26 -11.17 7.52
CA GLU A 71 -5.68 -11.72 8.81
C GLU A 71 -5.25 -13.17 9.01
N GLU A 72 -5.28 -13.99 7.97
CA GLU A 72 -4.75 -15.36 8.00
C GLU A 72 -3.24 -15.37 8.24
N LEU A 73 -2.47 -14.53 7.53
CA LEU A 73 -1.02 -14.43 7.71
C LEU A 73 -0.62 -13.98 9.11
N ILE A 74 -1.37 -13.04 9.71
CA ILE A 74 -1.13 -12.61 11.10
C ILE A 74 -1.36 -13.77 12.07
N ARG A 75 -2.46 -14.52 11.91
CA ARG A 75 -2.75 -15.70 12.74
C ARG A 75 -1.69 -16.79 12.59
N GLU A 76 -1.27 -17.09 11.36
CA GLU A 76 -0.21 -18.07 11.10
C GLU A 76 1.11 -17.66 11.75
N ARG A 77 1.46 -16.37 11.62
CA ARG A 77 2.63 -15.80 12.27
C ARG A 77 2.54 -15.97 13.79
N ASP A 78 1.43 -15.62 14.41
CA ASP A 78 1.24 -15.76 15.87
C ASP A 78 1.46 -17.21 16.30
N ALA A 79 0.87 -18.18 15.60
CA ALA A 79 1.07 -19.59 15.85
C ALA A 79 2.52 -20.07 15.63
N LEU A 80 3.27 -19.45 14.72
CA LEU A 80 4.69 -19.73 14.52
C LEU A 80 5.55 -19.14 15.64
N VAL A 81 5.24 -17.92 16.09
CA VAL A 81 5.92 -17.24 17.20
C VAL A 81 5.74 -18.02 18.50
N GLU A 82 4.51 -18.45 18.82
CA GLU A 82 4.27 -19.27 20.01
C GLU A 82 5.05 -20.59 19.98
N ARG A 83 5.03 -21.31 18.85
CA ARG A 83 5.83 -22.53 18.68
C ARG A 83 7.34 -22.29 18.82
N ALA A 84 7.83 -21.11 18.43
CA ALA A 84 9.24 -20.75 18.61
C ALA A 84 9.55 -20.47 20.08
N ARG A 85 8.65 -19.79 20.80
CA ARG A 85 8.76 -19.54 22.25
C ARG A 85 8.79 -20.83 23.05
N GLU A 86 7.91 -21.78 22.74
CA GLU A 86 7.87 -23.12 23.37
C GLU A 86 9.20 -23.87 23.21
N LYS A 87 9.92 -23.62 22.10
CA LYS A 87 11.24 -24.19 21.84
C LYS A 87 12.39 -23.40 22.48
N GLY A 88 12.07 -22.34 23.24
CA GLY A 88 13.06 -21.49 23.92
C GLY A 88 13.80 -20.52 23.00
N LEU A 89 13.26 -20.22 21.81
CA LEU A 89 13.83 -19.25 20.89
C LEU A 89 13.40 -17.83 21.27
N ASP A 90 14.32 -16.86 21.12
CA ASP A 90 13.99 -15.43 21.25
C ASP A 90 13.14 -14.97 20.06
N THR A 91 11.94 -14.45 20.34
CA THR A 91 10.97 -14.01 19.34
C THR A 91 10.81 -12.50 19.25
N ALA A 92 11.55 -11.69 20.02
CA ALA A 92 11.34 -10.24 20.11
C ALA A 92 11.32 -9.53 18.74
N LYS A 93 12.13 -10.02 17.79
CA LYS A 93 12.20 -9.51 16.41
C LYS A 93 10.89 -9.67 15.62
N TRP A 94 10.08 -10.66 15.95
CA TRP A 94 8.91 -11.08 15.16
C TRP A 94 7.57 -10.64 15.79
N GLU A 95 7.63 -9.96 16.93
CA GLU A 95 6.45 -9.40 17.57
C GLU A 95 5.94 -8.19 16.81
N LEU A 96 4.62 -8.09 16.68
CA LEU A 96 3.97 -6.93 16.06
C LEU A 96 3.23 -6.15 17.15
N PRO A 97 3.13 -4.82 17.02
CA PRO A 97 2.38 -4.00 17.95
C PRO A 97 0.89 -4.35 17.94
N ASP A 98 0.23 -4.15 19.07
CA ASP A 98 -1.20 -4.41 19.26
C ASP A 98 -2.10 -3.74 18.23
N SER A 99 -1.69 -2.61 17.66
CA SER A 99 -2.43 -1.90 16.61
C SER A 99 -2.53 -2.68 15.30
N VAL A 100 -1.66 -3.65 15.07
CA VAL A 100 -1.63 -4.51 13.88
C VAL A 100 -2.29 -5.85 14.15
N THR A 101 -2.16 -6.38 15.37
CA THR A 101 -2.74 -7.68 15.76
C THR A 101 -4.19 -7.58 16.22
N ARG A 102 -4.64 -6.41 16.73
CA ARG A 102 -6.03 -6.18 17.07
C ARG A 102 -6.85 -5.94 15.80
N VAL A 103 -7.57 -6.97 15.38
CA VAL A 103 -8.52 -6.88 14.27
C VAL A 103 -9.62 -5.88 14.66
N PRO A 104 -9.78 -4.73 13.97
CA PRO A 104 -10.81 -3.75 14.30
C PRO A 104 -12.22 -4.24 13.94
N PHE A 105 -12.31 -5.29 13.12
CA PHE A 105 -13.54 -5.90 12.65
C PHE A 105 -13.57 -7.37 13.07
N ALA A 106 -13.66 -7.64 14.37
CA ALA A 106 -14.03 -8.97 14.81
C ALA A 106 -15.43 -9.26 14.25
N PRO A 107 -15.67 -10.38 13.54
CA PRO A 107 -17.01 -10.75 13.14
C PRO A 107 -17.84 -10.86 14.42
N GLU A 108 -18.94 -10.10 14.51
CA GLU A 108 -19.93 -10.27 15.57
C GLU A 108 -20.34 -11.75 15.60
N GLY A 109 -19.92 -12.49 16.64
CA GLY A 109 -20.26 -13.90 16.81
C GLY A 109 -19.12 -14.90 17.03
N ALA A 110 -17.86 -14.49 17.19
CA ALA A 110 -16.82 -15.37 17.77
C ALA A 110 -17.03 -15.52 19.29
N GLY A 111 -18.17 -16.10 19.68
CA GLY A 111 -18.49 -16.48 21.04
C GLY A 111 -17.75 -17.76 21.43
N GLU A 112 -17.11 -17.69 22.60
CA GLU A 112 -16.78 -18.79 23.53
C GLU A 112 -16.08 -20.04 22.96
N LEU A 113 -14.77 -20.13 23.25
CA LEU A 113 -14.09 -21.41 23.39
C LEU A 113 -14.65 -22.10 24.65
N PRO A 114 -15.12 -23.37 24.57
CA PRO A 114 -15.50 -24.11 25.77
C PRO A 114 -14.26 -24.48 26.61
N ASP A 115 -14.46 -24.48 27.94
CA ASP A 115 -13.47 -24.76 28.99
C ASP A 115 -12.67 -26.07 28.80
#